data_AF-A0A286XYE7-F1
#
_entry.id   AF-A0A286XYE7-F1
#
_cell.length_a   1.000
_cell.length_b   1.000
_cell.length_c   1.000
_cell.angle_alpha   90.00
_cell.angle_beta   90.00
_cell.angle_gamma   90.00
#
_symmetry.space_group_name_H-M   'P 1'
#
loop_
_entity.id
_entity.type
_entity.pdbx_description
1 polymer ?
#
loop_
_entity_poly.entity_id
_entity_poly.type
_entity_poly.pdbx_seq_one_letter_code
_entity_poly.pdbx_strand_id
1 'polypeptide(L)'
;MATPSLRGRLVRLANPRKPTLKPNKPLILANRVGERRREKGEATCITEMSVMMACWKQNEFRDSACKKEIQDFFECASKAQEARKMRSSQETLGESGSLLPKKVNKLLQRFPNKPYLI
;
A
#
# COMPACT_ATOMS: atom_id res chain seq x y z
N MET A 1 -8.17 -16.95 11.68
CA MET A 1 -9.32 -16.64 10.82
C MET A 1 -9.84 -17.95 10.23
N ALA A 2 -11.14 -18.23 10.33
CA ALA A 2 -11.74 -19.43 9.75
C ALA A 2 -12.04 -19.22 8.25
N THR A 3 -11.81 -20.24 7.41
CA THR A 3 -12.14 -20.21 5.99
C THR A 3 -13.64 -20.46 5.79
N PRO A 4 -14.38 -19.57 5.09
CA PRO A 4 -15.80 -19.78 4.83
C PRO A 4 -16.03 -20.93 3.84
N SER A 5 -17.12 -21.69 4.03
CA SER A 5 -17.48 -22.82 3.17
C SER A 5 -17.91 -22.40 1.76
N LEU A 6 -17.40 -23.09 0.73
CA LEU A 6 -17.76 -22.91 -0.68
C LEU A 6 -18.90 -23.83 -1.17
N ARG A 7 -19.40 -24.73 -0.33
CA ARG A 7 -20.41 -25.72 -0.73
C ARG A 7 -21.72 -25.03 -1.14
N GLY A 8 -22.24 -25.38 -2.32
CA GLY A 8 -23.52 -24.84 -2.81
C GLY A 8 -23.49 -23.38 -3.27
N ARG A 9 -22.31 -22.73 -3.32
CA ARG A 9 -22.18 -21.31 -3.69
C ARG A 9 -21.88 -21.06 -5.18
N LEU A 10 -21.43 -22.09 -5.89
CA LEU A 10 -21.05 -22.05 -7.30
C LEU A 10 -22.11 -22.74 -8.16
N VAL A 11 -22.13 -22.38 -9.45
CA VAL A 11 -22.91 -23.10 -10.46
C VAL A 11 -22.29 -24.48 -10.64
N ARG A 12 -23.06 -25.52 -10.34
CA ARG A 12 -22.74 -26.92 -10.61
C ARG A 12 -24.02 -27.65 -10.96
N LEU A 13 -23.93 -28.66 -11.81
CA LEU A 13 -25.08 -29.46 -12.22
C LEU A 13 -25.84 -30.05 -11.02
N ALA A 14 -25.11 -30.54 -10.01
CA ALA A 14 -25.67 -31.13 -8.80
C ALA A 14 -26.16 -30.09 -7.76
N ASN A 15 -26.03 -28.78 -8.03
CA ASN A 15 -26.45 -27.74 -7.10
C ASN A 15 -27.76 -27.10 -7.57
N PRO A 16 -28.93 -27.42 -6.97
CA PRO A 16 -30.20 -26.85 -7.37
C PRO A 16 -30.37 -25.39 -6.90
N ARG A 17 -29.49 -24.91 -6.02
CA ARG A 17 -29.57 -23.55 -5.47
C ARG A 17 -29.00 -22.53 -6.45
N LYS A 18 -29.59 -21.33 -6.47
CA LYS A 18 -29.05 -20.19 -7.21
C LYS A 18 -27.62 -19.89 -6.71
N PRO A 19 -26.65 -19.66 -7.62
CA PRO A 19 -25.26 -19.40 -7.24
C PRO A 19 -25.12 -18.05 -6.53
N THR A 20 -24.48 -18.04 -5.37
CA THR A 20 -24.17 -16.80 -4.63
C THR A 20 -22.84 -16.19 -5.06
N LEU A 21 -21.91 -17.00 -5.56
CA LEU A 21 -20.59 -16.57 -6.03
C LEU A 21 -20.49 -16.78 -7.55
N LYS A 22 -20.04 -15.74 -8.25
CA LYS A 22 -19.79 -15.75 -9.70
C LYS A 22 -18.36 -15.27 -9.97
N PRO A 23 -17.34 -16.09 -9.66
CA PRO A 23 -15.96 -15.68 -9.85
C PRO A 23 -15.60 -15.61 -11.34
N ASN A 24 -14.89 -14.56 -11.74
CA ASN A 24 -14.38 -14.37 -13.11
C ASN A 24 -13.09 -15.15 -13.39
N LYS A 25 -12.45 -15.70 -12.36
CA LYS A 25 -11.23 -16.51 -12.43
C LYS A 25 -11.47 -17.83 -11.68
N PRO A 26 -10.82 -18.94 -12.08
CA PRO A 26 -10.95 -20.19 -11.36
C PRO A 26 -10.44 -20.05 -9.92
N LEU A 27 -11.16 -20.65 -8.96
CA LEU A 27 -10.81 -20.63 -7.54
C LEU A 27 -9.71 -21.65 -7.23
N ILE A 28 -8.54 -21.45 -7.83
CA ILE A 28 -7.34 -22.29 -7.67
C ILE A 28 -6.21 -21.36 -7.21
N LEU A 29 -5.49 -21.75 -6.16
CA LEU A 29 -4.35 -20.97 -5.68
C LEU A 29 -3.23 -20.96 -6.74
N ALA A 30 -2.67 -19.78 -6.97
CA ALA A 30 -1.52 -19.60 -7.84
C ALA A 30 -0.20 -19.83 -7.09
N ASN A 31 0.85 -20.20 -7.83
CA ASN A 31 2.20 -20.40 -7.27
C ASN A 31 3.00 -19.10 -7.16
N ARG A 32 2.30 -17.96 -7.05
CA ARG A 32 2.89 -16.63 -6.90
C ARG A 32 1.94 -15.68 -6.15
N VAL A 33 2.53 -14.76 -5.42
CA VAL A 33 1.86 -13.59 -4.83
C VAL A 33 2.16 -12.34 -5.65
N GLY A 34 1.24 -11.38 -5.63
CA GLY A 34 1.40 -10.10 -6.30
C GLY A 34 2.49 -9.24 -5.64
N GLU A 35 3.05 -8.31 -6.41
CA GLU A 35 4.02 -7.35 -5.90
C GLU A 35 3.37 -6.38 -4.90
N ARG A 36 4.14 -5.90 -3.93
CA ARG A 36 3.65 -4.89 -2.99
C ARG A 36 3.39 -3.59 -3.74
N ARG A 37 2.22 -2.99 -3.51
CA ARG A 37 1.95 -1.63 -4.01
C ARG A 37 2.80 -0.64 -3.23
N ARG A 38 3.51 0.23 -3.95
CA ARG A 38 4.18 1.39 -3.35
C ARG A 38 3.13 2.36 -2.83
N GLU A 39 3.46 3.07 -1.75
CA GLU A 39 2.62 4.16 -1.25
C GLU A 39 2.45 5.20 -2.37
N LYS A 40 1.22 5.73 -2.49
CA LYS A 40 0.95 6.81 -3.44
C LYS A 40 1.60 8.09 -2.89
N GLY A 41 2.07 8.94 -3.79
CA GLY A 41 2.64 10.23 -3.40
C GLY A 41 1.55 11.13 -2.81
N GLU A 42 1.56 11.29 -1.50
CA GLU A 42 0.72 12.25 -0.79
C GLU A 42 1.51 13.54 -0.52
N ALA A 43 0.82 14.68 -0.58
CA ALA A 43 1.40 15.95 -0.20
C ALA A 43 1.71 15.93 1.30
N THR A 44 2.97 16.20 1.65
CA THR A 44 3.45 16.30 3.03
C THR A 44 3.54 17.77 3.43
N CYS A 45 3.56 18.06 4.74
CA CYS A 45 3.70 19.42 5.28
C CYS A 45 2.55 20.38 4.93
N ILE A 46 1.33 19.85 4.78
CA ILE A 46 0.15 20.65 4.40
C ILE A 46 -0.22 21.64 5.52
N THR A 47 -0.04 21.23 6.78
CA THR A 47 -0.33 22.03 7.97
C THR A 47 0.58 23.24 8.10
N GLU A 48 1.88 23.05 7.91
CA GLU A 48 2.90 24.09 7.98
C GLU A 48 2.74 25.04 6.78
N MET A 49 2.44 24.48 5.60
CA MET A 49 2.13 25.27 4.41
C MET A 49 0.91 26.17 4.63
N SER A 50 -0.16 25.65 5.23
CA SER A 50 -1.38 26.45 5.44
C SER A 50 -1.18 27.59 6.44
N VAL A 51 -0.41 27.36 7.51
CA VAL A 51 -0.05 28.40 8.49
C VAL A 51 0.84 29.47 7.88
N MET A 52 1.86 29.08 7.09
CA MET A 52 2.72 30.03 6.38
C MET A 52 1.92 30.91 5.40
N MET A 53 1.02 30.31 4.62
CA MET A 53 0.14 31.05 3.70
C MET A 53 -0.80 32.01 4.45
N ALA A 54 -1.30 31.60 5.61
CA ALA A 54 -2.15 32.46 6.44
C ALA A 54 -1.37 33.67 6.97
N CYS A 55 -0.14 33.48 7.44
CA CYS A 55 0.72 34.57 7.88
C CYS A 55 1.02 35.54 6.74
N TRP A 56 1.39 35.03 5.56
CA TRP A 56 1.64 35.86 4.38
C TRP A 56 0.42 36.68 4.00
N LYS A 57 -0.77 36.08 4.02
CA LYS A 57 -2.02 36.79 3.70
C LYS A 57 -2.28 37.96 4.65
N GLN A 58 -1.93 37.83 5.93
CA GLN A 58 -2.12 38.89 6.93
C GLN A 58 -1.05 39.98 6.85
N ASN A 59 0.16 39.65 6.39
CA ASN A 59 1.33 40.53 6.41
C ASN A 59 1.80 40.95 5.01
N GLU A 60 0.89 41.00 4.03
CA GLU A 60 1.19 41.40 2.64
C GLU A 60 2.37 40.62 2.02
N PHE A 61 2.47 39.33 2.33
CA PHE A 61 3.52 38.43 1.86
C PHE A 61 4.95 38.88 2.25
N ARG A 62 5.10 39.59 3.37
CA ARG A 62 6.41 39.98 3.90
C ARG A 62 7.04 38.83 4.69
N ASP A 63 8.12 38.27 4.15
CA ASP A 63 8.88 37.19 4.81
C ASP A 63 9.44 37.59 6.18
N SER A 64 9.77 38.87 6.37
CA SER A 64 10.31 39.36 7.65
C SER A 64 9.32 39.21 8.80
N ALA A 65 8.01 39.30 8.53
CA ALA A 65 6.95 39.14 9.50
C ALA A 65 6.62 37.66 9.77
N CYS A 66 6.81 36.79 8.76
CA CYS A 66 6.45 35.36 8.80
C CYS A 66 7.65 34.42 8.95
N LYS A 67 8.77 34.91 9.50
CA LYS A 67 10.04 34.14 9.56
C LYS A 67 9.88 32.80 10.28
N LYS A 68 9.06 32.73 11.33
CA LYS A 68 8.88 31.50 12.11
C LYS A 68 8.13 30.45 11.30
N GLU A 69 7.01 30.84 10.71
CA GLU A 69 6.15 29.97 9.90
C GLU A 69 6.90 29.45 8.65
N ILE A 70 7.75 30.28 8.06
CA ILE A 70 8.64 29.90 6.95
C ILE A 70 9.68 28.87 7.42
N GLN A 71 10.32 29.08 8.58
CA GLN A 71 11.29 28.15 9.13
C GLN A 71 10.66 26.78 9.44
N ASP A 72 9.48 26.78 10.07
CA ASP A 72 8.75 25.56 10.40
C ASP A 72 8.37 24.76 9.15
N PHE A 73 7.91 25.45 8.09
CA PHE A 73 7.63 24.80 6.80
C PHE A 73 8.87 24.17 6.18
N PHE A 74 10.00 24.87 6.15
CA PHE A 74 11.24 24.32 5.60
C PHE A 74 11.79 23.16 6.42
N GLU A 75 11.67 23.21 7.75
CA GLU A 75 12.05 22.10 8.62
C GLU A 75 11.17 20.88 8.38
N CYS A 76 9.85 21.05 8.21
CA CYS A 76 8.99 19.95 7.82
C CYS A 76 9.40 19.39 6.44
N ALA A 77 9.66 20.25 5.46
CA ALA A 77 10.01 19.84 4.11
C ALA A 77 11.32 19.03 4.07
N SER A 78 12.34 19.44 4.83
CA SER A 78 13.62 18.71 4.92
C SER A 78 13.43 17.34 5.57
N LYS A 79 12.73 17.28 6.71
CA LYS A 79 12.37 16.02 7.38
C LYS A 79 11.57 15.09 6.49
N ALA A 80 10.59 15.62 5.75
CA ALA A 80 9.78 14.85 4.81
C ALA A 80 10.63 14.30 3.65
N GLN A 81 11.59 15.09 3.15
CA GLN A 81 12.52 14.65 2.10
C GLN A 81 13.43 13.52 2.61
N GLU A 82 14.00 13.66 3.81
CA GLU A 82 14.84 12.64 4.44
C GLU A 82 14.05 11.35 4.71
N ALA A 83 12.85 11.46 5.27
CA ALA A 83 11.97 10.32 5.51
C ALA A 83 11.63 9.58 4.21
N ARG A 84 11.37 10.29 3.10
CA ARG A 84 11.14 9.66 1.78
C ARG A 84 12.37 8.89 1.28
N LYS A 85 13.57 9.47 1.42
CA LYS A 85 14.83 8.79 1.06
C LYS A 85 15.03 7.53 1.91
N MET A 86 14.85 7.63 3.23
CA MET A 86 14.97 6.49 4.14
C MET A 86 13.94 5.39 3.88
N ARG A 87 12.68 5.73 3.57
CA ARG A 87 11.66 4.72 3.20
C ARG A 87 12.04 3.99 1.92
N SER A 88 12.54 4.70 0.91
CA SER A 88 12.93 4.08 -0.37
C SER A 88 14.10 3.11 -0.22
N SER A 89 15.08 3.41 0.64
CA SER A 89 16.18 2.49 0.93
C SER A 89 15.72 1.32 1.82
N GLN A 90 14.89 1.58 2.83
CA GLN A 90 14.37 0.55 3.74
C GLN A 90 13.43 -0.43 3.03
N GLU A 91 12.60 -0.01 2.07
CA GLU A 91 11.80 -0.95 1.26
C GLU A 91 12.66 -1.95 0.47
N THR A 92 13.92 -1.58 0.18
CA THR A 92 14.85 -2.42 -0.56
C THR A 92 15.64 -3.35 0.37
N LEU A 93 15.92 -2.91 1.60
CA LEU A 93 16.83 -3.59 2.53
C LEU A 93 16.13 -4.31 3.69
N GLY A 94 14.97 -3.81 4.13
CA GLY A 94 14.32 -4.19 5.38
C GLY A 94 13.02 -4.95 5.17
N GLU A 95 12.93 -6.14 5.74
CA GLU A 95 11.65 -6.83 5.98
C GLU A 95 10.92 -6.18 7.16
N SER A 96 10.44 -4.96 6.98
CA SER A 96 9.53 -4.34 7.95
C SER A 96 8.13 -4.93 7.77
N GLY A 97 7.86 -6.03 8.48
CA GLY A 97 6.57 -6.72 8.53
C GLY A 97 6.58 -8.06 7.78
N SER A 98 5.78 -8.17 6.72
CA SER A 98 5.65 -9.39 5.91
C SER A 98 6.90 -9.67 5.08
N LEU A 99 7.17 -10.95 4.81
CA LEU A 99 8.23 -11.39 3.90
C LEU A 99 8.09 -10.75 2.51
N LEU A 100 9.23 -10.47 1.88
CA LEU A 100 9.26 -9.89 0.55
C LEU A 100 8.61 -10.86 -0.48
N PRO A 101 7.76 -10.38 -1.41
CA PRO A 101 7.11 -11.23 -2.42
C PRO A 101 8.07 -12.16 -3.16
N LYS A 102 9.30 -11.71 -3.43
CA LYS A 102 10.36 -12.52 -4.05
C LYS A 102 10.72 -13.78 -3.25
N LYS A 103 10.81 -13.68 -1.91
CA LYS A 103 11.12 -14.84 -1.05
C LYS A 103 9.94 -15.80 -0.99
N VAL A 104 8.72 -15.27 -0.86
CA VAL A 104 7.49 -16.08 -0.84
C VAL A 104 7.30 -16.81 -2.19
N ASN A 105 7.54 -16.13 -3.31
CA ASN A 105 7.43 -16.73 -4.64
C ASN A 105 8.45 -17.85 -4.86
N LYS A 106 9.69 -17.71 -4.35
CA LYS A 106 10.67 -18.81 -4.37
C LYS A 106 10.17 -20.03 -3.59
N LEU A 107 9.50 -19.81 -2.45
CA LEU A 107 8.94 -20.90 -1.66
C LEU A 107 7.76 -21.60 -2.38
N LEU A 108 6.84 -20.82 -2.93
CA LEU A 108 5.68 -21.34 -3.68
C LEU A 108 6.08 -22.09 -4.96
N GLN A 109 7.20 -21.73 -5.58
CA GLN A 109 7.75 -22.47 -6.71
C GLN A 109 8.29 -23.84 -6.31
N ARG A 110 8.83 -23.99 -5.10
CA ARG A 110 9.30 -25.28 -4.58
C ARG A 110 8.15 -26.21 -4.22
N PHE A 111 7.05 -25.65 -3.74
CA PHE A 111 5.85 -26.39 -3.35
C PHE A 111 4.62 -25.90 -4.13
N PRO A 112 4.53 -26.22 -5.44
CA PRO A 112 3.46 -25.72 -6.28
C PRO A 112 2.13 -26.41 -5.96
N ASN A 113 1.05 -25.66 -6.12
CA ASN A 113 -0.31 -26.21 -6.13
C ASN A 113 -0.50 -27.10 -7.38
N LYS A 114 -1.00 -28.32 -7.17
CA LYS A 114 -1.20 -29.33 -8.20
C LYS A 114 -2.72 -29.55 -8.43
N PRO A 115 -3.37 -28.77 -9.31
CA PRO A 115 -4.80 -28.91 -9.58
C PRO A 115 -5.13 -30.04 -10.58
N TYR A 116 -4.12 -30.69 -11.15
CA TYR A 116 -4.24 -31.77 -12.13
C TYR A 116 -3.60 -33.05 -11.58
N LEU A 117 -4.12 -34.20 -11.99
CA LEU A 117 -3.50 -35.48 -11.69
C LEU A 117 -2.40 -35.77 -12.73
N ILE A 118 -1.29 -36.32 -12.27
CA ILE A 118 -0.24 -36.93 -13.11
C ILE A 118 -0.30 -38.41 -12.83
#